data_AF-A0A7K5C1R3-F1
#
_entry.id   AF-A0A7K5C1R3-F1
#
_cell.length_a   1.000
_cell.length_b   1.000
_cell.length_c   1.000
_cell.angle_alpha   90.00
_cell.angle_beta   90.00
_cell.angle_gamma   90.00
#
_symmetry.space_group_name_H-M   'P 1'
#
loop_
_entity.id
_entity.type
_entity.pdbx_description
1 polymer ?
#
loop_
_entity_poly.entity_id
_entity_poly.type
_entity_poly.pdbx_seq_one_letter_code
_entity_poly.pdbx_strand_id
1 'polypeptide(L)'
;DTLDPLVLPAPGYYVKYESSKAGKRLERSEGKFQHKLCAPDVVLTLDTTQRFQRVKGFGGSITDAAAINILSLPERAQDHLLRSYFSEEGLEYNLIRLPMASCDFSLHAYTYDDVPCDYELTHFALRDEDTKLKASGGREQASAMSKRPLSLYASPWTSPTWLKTSESYVGKGTLKGQAGDKYHKTWANYFVRFLDEYAKHNVTFWAVTAENEPTAGLINNYPFQCLGFTAEQQRDFIARDLGPALANSSHRHVQLIILDDNRLHLPHWARVVLEDEEAARYVHGIGIHWYLDFIGPIQDTVLPTHELFPDYFILATEACIGAHFWERDVILGCWERGNQYSHSILTNLNHFVAGWTDWNLALDLEGGPNWVKNYVDSPIIVDSSEGIFYKQPMFYHM
;
A
#
# COMPACT_ATOMS: atom_id res chain seq x y z
N ASP A 1 23.92 5.76 2.71
CA ASP A 1 24.05 7.01 1.92
C ASP A 1 22.83 7.88 2.18
N THR A 2 22.98 9.19 2.03
CA THR A 2 21.90 10.19 2.11
C THR A 2 21.88 11.01 0.84
N LEU A 3 20.73 11.63 0.56
CA LEU A 3 20.56 12.61 -0.51
C LEU A 3 20.70 14.01 0.08
N ASP A 4 21.31 14.93 -0.65
CA ASP A 4 21.21 16.34 -0.30
C ASP A 4 19.77 16.82 -0.56
N PRO A 5 19.18 17.67 0.31
CA PRO A 5 17.84 18.21 0.10
C PRO A 5 17.71 18.88 -1.28
N LEU A 6 16.53 18.73 -1.90
CA LEU A 6 16.28 19.28 -3.23
C LEU A 6 16.33 20.82 -3.20
N VAL A 7 17.32 21.39 -3.90
CA VAL A 7 17.43 22.84 -4.14
C VAL A 7 17.12 23.14 -5.61
N LEU A 8 16.13 24.00 -5.85
CA LEU A 8 15.78 24.43 -7.20
C LEU A 8 16.94 25.22 -7.82
N PRO A 9 17.35 24.90 -9.06
CA PRO A 9 18.42 25.62 -9.73
C PRO A 9 17.94 27.00 -10.19
N ALA A 10 18.88 27.90 -10.51
CA ALA A 10 18.57 29.20 -11.07
C ALA A 10 17.83 29.08 -12.43
N PRO A 11 16.99 30.05 -12.82
CA PRO A 11 16.31 30.02 -14.12
C PRO A 11 17.28 29.80 -15.29
N GLY A 12 16.94 28.85 -16.18
CA GLY A 12 17.79 28.44 -17.30
C GLY A 12 18.69 27.23 -17.03
N TYR A 13 18.67 26.69 -15.81
CA TYR A 13 19.39 25.48 -15.42
C TYR A 13 18.44 24.35 -15.03
N TYR A 14 18.95 23.12 -15.06
CA TYR A 14 18.26 21.93 -14.57
C TYR A 14 19.17 21.09 -13.68
N VAL A 15 18.56 20.33 -12.76
CA VAL A 15 19.24 19.31 -11.95
C VAL A 15 18.90 17.94 -12.53
N LYS A 16 19.89 17.05 -12.58
CA LYS A 16 19.75 15.66 -13.00
C LYS A 16 20.24 14.75 -11.88
N TYR A 17 19.44 13.75 -11.53
CA TYR A 17 19.83 12.65 -10.65
C TYR A 17 20.02 11.40 -11.51
N GLU A 18 21.12 10.69 -11.31
CA GLU A 18 21.46 9.50 -12.10
C GLU A 18 21.72 8.28 -11.21
N SER A 19 20.94 7.22 -11.44
CA SER A 19 21.21 5.89 -10.93
C SER A 19 21.61 4.98 -12.10
N SER A 20 22.58 4.09 -11.90
CA SER A 20 23.00 3.17 -12.97
C SER A 20 23.39 1.79 -12.44
N LYS A 21 23.24 0.78 -13.31
CA LYS A 21 23.70 -0.59 -13.05
C LYS A 21 25.20 -0.66 -12.73
N ALA A 22 25.99 0.28 -13.26
CA ALA A 22 27.42 0.39 -13.01
C ALA A 22 27.77 0.90 -11.59
N GLY A 23 26.79 1.42 -10.82
CA GLY A 23 26.98 1.76 -9.41
C GLY A 23 26.57 3.17 -9.00
N LYS A 24 26.12 4.02 -9.93
CA LYS A 24 25.61 5.36 -9.56
C LYS A 24 24.31 5.22 -8.77
N ARG A 25 24.13 6.05 -7.74
CA ARG A 25 22.98 6.03 -6.84
C ARG A 25 22.51 7.46 -6.62
N LEU A 26 21.48 7.87 -7.36
CA LEU A 26 20.93 9.24 -7.37
C LEU A 26 22.03 10.31 -7.39
N GLU A 27 23.04 10.11 -8.24
CA GLU A 27 24.16 11.03 -8.36
C GLU A 27 23.68 12.36 -8.96
N ARG A 28 23.83 13.44 -8.20
CA ARG A 28 23.37 14.77 -8.59
C ARG A 28 24.35 15.44 -9.56
N SER A 29 23.83 16.01 -10.63
CA SER A 29 24.56 16.87 -11.56
C SER A 29 23.67 18.01 -12.05
N GLU A 30 24.26 19.04 -12.65
CA GLU A 30 23.54 20.19 -13.19
C GLU A 30 23.83 20.39 -14.67
N GLY A 31 22.88 20.95 -15.39
CA GLY A 31 23.05 21.36 -16.78
C GLY A 31 22.30 22.65 -17.09
N LYS A 32 22.49 23.14 -18.31
CA LYS A 32 21.91 24.40 -18.78
C LYS A 32 21.02 24.17 -19.99
N PHE A 33 19.85 24.80 -20.02
CA PHE A 33 18.99 24.79 -21.20
C PHE A 33 19.64 25.54 -22.36
N GLN A 34 19.49 24.99 -23.56
CA GLN A 34 19.98 25.59 -24.79
C GLN A 34 18.84 26.28 -25.54
N HIS A 35 19.12 27.39 -26.20
CA HIS A 35 18.14 28.12 -27.00
C HIS A 35 17.86 27.49 -28.38
N LYS A 36 18.74 26.60 -28.85
CA LYS A 36 18.62 25.91 -30.13
C LYS A 36 18.97 24.43 -29.95
N LEU A 37 18.14 23.55 -30.51
CA LEU A 37 18.40 22.12 -30.60
C LEU A 37 19.34 21.86 -31.78
N CYS A 38 20.47 21.19 -31.55
CA CYS A 38 21.36 20.73 -32.62
C CYS A 38 21.17 19.23 -32.83
N ALA A 39 20.46 18.87 -33.90
CA ALA A 39 20.33 17.50 -34.45
C ALA A 39 20.18 16.37 -33.41
N PRO A 40 19.15 16.39 -32.54
CA PRO A 40 18.91 15.28 -31.61
C PRO A 40 18.30 14.07 -32.34
N ASP A 41 18.70 12.86 -31.95
CA ASP A 41 18.09 11.61 -32.43
C ASP A 41 16.68 11.41 -31.84
N VAL A 42 16.45 11.87 -30.60
CA VAL A 42 15.16 11.77 -29.88
C VAL A 42 14.84 13.11 -29.22
N VAL A 43 13.60 13.56 -29.36
CA VAL A 43 13.08 14.79 -28.72
C VAL A 43 11.81 14.46 -27.95
N LEU A 44 11.82 14.76 -26.64
CA LEU A 44 10.63 14.72 -25.79
C LEU A 44 10.17 16.16 -25.55
N THR A 45 8.96 16.50 -25.99
CA THR A 45 8.38 17.84 -25.88
C THR A 45 7.32 17.86 -24.78
N LEU A 46 7.50 18.70 -23.77
CA LEU A 46 6.53 18.88 -22.68
C LEU A 46 5.42 19.86 -23.10
N ASP A 47 4.18 19.38 -23.19
CA ASP A 47 3.00 20.24 -23.36
C ASP A 47 2.42 20.64 -22.00
N THR A 48 2.71 21.87 -21.59
CA THR A 48 2.19 22.43 -20.33
C THR A 48 0.75 22.93 -20.42
N THR A 49 0.00 22.64 -21.49
CA THR A 49 -1.46 22.90 -21.56
C THR A 49 -2.27 21.64 -21.26
N GLN A 50 -1.72 20.46 -21.47
CA GLN A 50 -2.35 19.19 -21.11
C GLN A 50 -2.17 18.90 -19.62
N ARG A 51 -3.25 18.50 -18.96
CA ARG A 51 -3.29 18.17 -17.53
C ARG A 51 -3.96 16.81 -17.35
N PHE A 52 -3.45 16.04 -16.41
CA PHE A 52 -3.94 14.70 -16.07
C PHE A 52 -4.25 14.64 -14.57
N GLN A 53 -4.06 13.48 -13.95
CA GLN A 53 -4.33 13.26 -12.54
C GLN A 53 -3.42 14.09 -11.61
N ARG A 54 -3.90 14.32 -10.39
CA ARG A 54 -3.07 14.84 -9.30
C ARG A 54 -2.41 13.68 -8.58
N VAL A 55 -1.10 13.75 -8.40
CA VAL A 55 -0.35 12.71 -7.67
C VAL A 55 -0.59 12.87 -6.17
N LYS A 56 -1.14 11.82 -5.55
CA LYS A 56 -1.33 11.67 -4.11
C LYS A 56 -0.01 11.40 -3.39
N GLY A 57 0.83 10.51 -3.93
CA GLY A 57 2.12 10.21 -3.31
C GLY A 57 2.73 8.87 -3.63
N PHE A 58 3.82 8.58 -2.93
CA PHE A 58 4.59 7.35 -2.98
C PHE A 58 4.90 6.88 -1.56
N GLY A 59 5.00 5.57 -1.37
CA GLY A 59 5.04 5.01 -0.03
C GLY A 59 5.40 3.53 0.03
N GLY A 60 5.22 2.98 1.23
CA GLY A 60 5.25 1.55 1.49
C GLY A 60 4.37 1.16 2.69
N SER A 61 4.37 -0.12 3.04
CA SER A 61 3.58 -0.68 4.12
C SER A 61 4.40 -0.93 5.39
N ILE A 62 3.87 -0.51 6.54
CA ILE A 62 4.40 -0.88 7.86
C ILE A 62 3.67 -2.15 8.32
N THR A 63 4.14 -3.30 7.84
CA THR A 63 3.69 -4.62 8.31
C THR A 63 4.32 -4.97 9.66
N ASP A 64 3.84 -6.04 10.31
CA ASP A 64 4.50 -6.55 11.51
C ASP A 64 5.95 -6.93 11.20
N ALA A 65 6.19 -7.62 10.06
CA ALA A 65 7.52 -7.99 9.58
C ALA A 65 8.44 -6.78 9.39
N ALA A 66 7.95 -5.72 8.74
CA ALA A 66 8.74 -4.50 8.54
C ALA A 66 9.10 -3.84 9.87
N ALA A 67 8.14 -3.72 10.80
CA ALA A 67 8.39 -3.14 12.11
C ALA A 67 9.37 -3.98 12.95
N ILE A 68 9.26 -5.32 12.91
CA ILE A 68 10.20 -6.24 13.58
C ILE A 68 11.62 -6.05 13.04
N ASN A 69 11.79 -6.03 11.73
CA ASN A 69 13.10 -5.87 11.11
C ASN A 69 13.73 -4.52 11.43
N ILE A 70 12.97 -3.43 11.33
CA ILE A 70 13.45 -2.10 11.69
C ILE A 70 13.88 -2.10 13.17
N LEU A 71 13.02 -2.56 14.08
CA LEU A 71 13.32 -2.56 15.52
C LEU A 71 14.45 -3.51 15.94
N SER A 72 14.83 -4.47 15.09
CA SER A 72 15.96 -5.37 15.35
C SER A 72 17.33 -4.68 15.20
N LEU A 73 17.39 -3.54 14.51
CA LEU A 73 18.63 -2.80 14.29
C LEU A 73 19.05 -2.01 15.55
N PRO A 74 20.33 -1.64 15.70
CA PRO A 74 20.74 -0.62 16.66
C PRO A 74 20.05 0.72 16.39
N GLU A 75 19.71 1.49 17.43
CA GLU A 75 18.93 2.75 17.35
C GLU A 75 19.42 3.71 16.25
N ARG A 76 20.74 3.85 16.09
CA ARG A 76 21.32 4.70 15.03
C ARG A 76 21.02 4.18 13.61
N ALA A 77 21.05 2.86 13.41
CA ALA A 77 20.72 2.25 12.12
C ALA A 77 19.21 2.33 11.85
N GLN A 78 18.37 2.22 12.88
CA GLN A 78 16.92 2.47 12.78
C GLN A 78 16.65 3.89 12.27
N ASP A 79 17.26 4.90 12.90
CA ASP A 79 17.14 6.30 12.49
C ASP A 79 17.58 6.51 11.04
N HIS A 80 18.73 5.96 10.63
CA HIS A 80 19.20 6.05 9.25
C HIS A 80 18.27 5.36 8.25
N LEU A 81 17.67 4.21 8.61
CA LEU A 81 16.71 3.51 7.76
C LEU A 81 15.45 4.37 7.57
N LEU A 82 14.85 4.86 8.66
CA LEU A 82 13.64 5.70 8.59
C LEU A 82 13.90 7.02 7.87
N ARG A 83 15.04 7.67 8.11
CA ARG A 83 15.45 8.88 7.36
C ARG A 83 15.58 8.60 5.86
N SER A 84 16.04 7.41 5.48
CA SER A 84 16.15 7.04 4.06
C SER A 84 14.80 7.09 3.35
N TYR A 85 13.70 6.69 4.01
CA TYR A 85 12.37 6.79 3.42
C TYR A 85 11.71 8.16 3.62
N PHE A 86 11.76 8.71 4.82
CA PHE A 86 10.79 9.73 5.24
C PHE A 86 11.36 11.15 5.33
N SER A 87 12.69 11.31 5.40
CA SER A 87 13.32 12.63 5.55
C SER A 87 13.61 13.30 4.21
N GLU A 88 13.91 14.60 4.24
CA GLU A 88 14.40 15.36 3.07
C GLU A 88 15.76 14.89 2.55
N GLU A 89 16.49 14.12 3.35
CA GLU A 89 17.75 13.50 2.96
C GLU A 89 17.55 12.07 2.41
N GLY A 90 16.30 11.70 2.14
CA GLY A 90 15.85 10.42 1.64
C GLY A 90 14.83 10.57 0.51
N LEU A 91 13.92 9.59 0.37
CA LEU A 91 12.91 9.56 -0.71
C LEU A 91 11.68 10.44 -0.44
N GLU A 92 11.56 11.02 0.76
CA GLU A 92 10.41 11.81 1.19
C GLU A 92 9.04 11.11 0.97
N TYR A 93 8.96 9.82 1.29
CA TYR A 93 7.71 9.04 1.27
C TYR A 93 6.61 9.78 2.04
N ASN A 94 5.41 9.80 1.47
CA ASN A 94 4.26 10.48 2.03
C ASN A 94 2.98 9.64 2.06
N LEU A 95 3.03 8.41 1.56
CA LEU A 95 1.99 7.40 1.75
C LEU A 95 2.50 6.29 2.66
N ILE A 96 1.65 5.84 3.58
CA ILE A 96 1.93 4.69 4.44
C ILE A 96 0.70 3.81 4.46
N ARG A 97 0.86 2.55 4.06
CA ARG A 97 -0.16 1.52 4.23
C ARG A 97 0.01 0.82 5.57
N LEU A 98 -1.11 0.52 6.23
CA LEU A 98 -1.11 -0.16 7.52
C LEU A 98 -2.08 -1.36 7.52
N PRO A 99 -1.59 -2.57 7.81
CA PRO A 99 -2.47 -3.70 8.06
C PRO A 99 -3.36 -3.51 9.28
N MET A 100 -4.66 -3.72 9.11
CA MET A 100 -5.59 -3.87 10.22
C MET A 100 -5.47 -5.29 10.78
N ALA A 101 -4.74 -5.40 11.89
CA ALA A 101 -4.31 -6.64 12.55
C ALA A 101 -3.24 -7.40 11.75
N SER A 102 -3.36 -8.73 11.68
CA SER A 102 -2.34 -9.60 11.07
C SER A 102 -2.54 -9.81 9.56
N CYS A 103 -1.42 -10.05 8.87
CA CYS A 103 -1.36 -10.54 7.50
C CYS A 103 -0.38 -11.72 7.37
N ASP A 104 -0.03 -12.13 6.16
CA ASP A 104 1.01 -13.12 5.92
C ASP A 104 2.38 -12.67 6.45
N PHE A 105 2.70 -11.37 6.32
CA PHE A 105 3.86 -10.71 6.93
C PHE A 105 3.68 -10.38 8.43
N SER A 106 3.05 -11.31 9.14
CA SER A 106 2.98 -11.36 10.61
C SER A 106 3.64 -12.63 11.13
N LEU A 107 3.96 -12.68 12.42
CA LEU A 107 4.50 -13.89 13.06
C LEU A 107 3.44 -14.97 13.32
N HIS A 108 2.18 -14.56 13.42
CA HIS A 108 1.02 -15.43 13.63
C HIS A 108 -0.26 -14.71 13.20
N ALA A 109 -1.36 -15.46 13.04
CA ALA A 109 -2.66 -14.90 12.74
C ALA A 109 -3.40 -14.45 14.01
N TYR A 110 -3.90 -13.22 14.00
CA TYR A 110 -4.73 -12.60 15.04
C TYR A 110 -5.67 -11.54 14.44
N THR A 111 -6.76 -11.23 15.14
CA THR A 111 -7.54 -10.00 14.92
C THR A 111 -7.56 -9.14 16.18
N TYR A 112 -8.26 -8.01 16.13
CA TYR A 112 -8.51 -7.17 17.30
C TYR A 112 -9.65 -7.70 18.17
N ASP A 113 -10.47 -8.64 17.69
CA ASP A 113 -11.64 -9.15 18.42
C ASP A 113 -11.87 -10.66 18.21
N ASP A 114 -10.96 -11.46 18.76
CA ASP A 114 -11.00 -12.93 18.64
C ASP A 114 -11.95 -13.60 19.66
N VAL A 115 -12.69 -12.84 20.47
CA VAL A 115 -13.68 -13.39 21.40
C VAL A 115 -14.96 -13.75 20.62
N PRO A 116 -15.39 -15.03 20.59
CA PRO A 116 -16.51 -15.42 19.76
C PRO A 116 -17.82 -14.71 20.10
N CYS A 117 -18.57 -14.32 19.07
CA CYS A 117 -19.91 -13.72 19.17
C CYS A 117 -19.95 -12.36 19.89
N ASP A 118 -18.84 -11.62 19.92
CA ASP A 118 -18.79 -10.26 20.47
C ASP A 118 -19.28 -9.20 19.47
N TYR A 119 -20.57 -9.26 19.13
CA TYR A 119 -21.19 -8.35 18.14
C TYR A 119 -21.11 -6.86 18.53
N GLU A 120 -20.89 -6.56 19.82
CA GLU A 120 -20.74 -5.21 20.35
C GLU A 120 -19.28 -4.75 20.44
N LEU A 121 -18.32 -5.60 20.02
CA LEU A 121 -16.89 -5.31 19.99
C LEU A 121 -16.32 -4.89 21.36
N THR A 122 -16.84 -5.47 22.43
CA THR A 122 -16.46 -5.13 23.82
C THR A 122 -15.05 -5.58 24.21
N HIS A 123 -14.53 -6.62 23.56
CA HIS A 123 -13.18 -7.15 23.72
C HIS A 123 -12.22 -6.67 22.63
N PHE A 124 -12.67 -5.77 21.75
CA PHE A 124 -11.81 -5.17 20.74
C PHE A 124 -10.61 -4.49 21.40
N ALA A 125 -9.41 -4.94 21.04
CA ALA A 125 -8.16 -4.35 21.50
C ALA A 125 -7.09 -4.40 20.42
N LEU A 126 -6.36 -3.29 20.26
CA LEU A 126 -5.09 -3.28 19.54
C LEU A 126 -4.10 -4.23 20.23
N ARG A 127 -3.22 -4.86 19.44
CA ARG A 127 -2.24 -5.81 19.96
C ARG A 127 -0.90 -5.13 20.25
N ASP A 128 0.04 -5.89 20.77
CA ASP A 128 1.41 -5.41 21.01
C ASP A 128 2.09 -5.06 19.67
N GLU A 129 1.75 -5.76 18.59
CA GLU A 129 2.16 -5.46 17.23
C GLU A 129 1.77 -4.04 16.81
N ASP A 130 0.59 -3.56 17.20
CA ASP A 130 0.17 -2.18 16.90
C ASP A 130 0.84 -1.16 17.80
N THR A 131 0.76 -1.41 19.12
CA THR A 131 1.12 -0.40 20.13
C THR A 131 2.62 -0.31 20.38
N LYS A 132 3.38 -1.39 20.15
CA LYS A 132 4.83 -1.48 20.39
C LYS A 132 5.67 -1.64 19.13
N LEU A 133 5.10 -2.14 18.01
CA LEU A 133 5.85 -2.29 16.76
C LEU A 133 5.45 -1.20 15.76
N LYS A 134 4.20 -1.18 15.29
CA LYS A 134 3.75 -0.22 14.26
C LYS A 134 3.74 1.23 14.75
N ALA A 135 3.29 1.48 15.98
CA ALA A 135 3.21 2.83 16.54
C ALA A 135 4.60 3.38 16.94
N SER A 136 5.37 2.64 17.73
CA SER A 136 6.67 3.09 18.25
C SER A 136 7.88 2.77 17.35
N GLY A 137 7.81 1.75 16.50
CA GLY A 137 8.96 1.25 15.73
C GLY A 137 9.21 1.93 14.39
N GLY A 138 8.40 2.91 14.00
CA GLY A 138 8.68 3.65 12.76
C GLY A 138 7.76 4.80 12.47
N ARG A 139 6.49 4.77 12.88
CA ARG A 139 5.53 5.80 12.47
C ARG A 139 5.73 7.15 13.17
N GLU A 140 5.84 7.20 14.49
CA GLU A 140 6.05 8.46 15.20
C GLU A 140 7.36 9.13 14.77
N GLN A 141 8.41 8.33 14.61
CA GLN A 141 9.70 8.76 14.08
C GLN A 141 9.58 9.23 12.62
N ALA A 142 8.90 8.49 11.75
CA ALA A 142 8.64 8.89 10.37
C ALA A 142 7.91 10.24 10.30
N SER A 143 6.83 10.41 11.06
CA SER A 143 6.10 11.69 11.14
C SER A 143 6.98 12.83 11.62
N ALA A 144 7.86 12.60 12.60
CA ALA A 144 8.78 13.62 13.10
C ALA A 144 9.87 13.98 12.08
N MET A 145 10.24 13.06 11.19
CA MET A 145 11.28 13.24 10.17
C MET A 145 10.74 13.83 8.85
N SER A 146 9.45 13.65 8.57
CA SER A 146 8.84 14.09 7.32
C SER A 146 8.47 15.58 7.34
N LYS A 147 8.97 16.33 6.35
CA LYS A 147 8.44 17.67 6.05
C LYS A 147 7.10 17.64 5.34
N ARG A 148 6.82 16.57 4.59
CA ARG A 148 5.56 16.38 3.87
C ARG A 148 4.53 15.72 4.80
N PRO A 149 3.25 16.15 4.79
CA PRO A 149 2.22 15.47 5.55
C PRO A 149 2.10 14.00 5.12
N LEU A 150 2.23 13.08 6.07
CA LEU A 150 2.04 11.65 5.83
C LEU A 150 0.55 11.32 5.72
N SER A 151 0.17 10.61 4.67
CA SER A 151 -1.18 10.09 4.47
C SER A 151 -1.19 8.59 4.76
N LEU A 152 -1.85 8.20 5.84
CA LEU A 152 -1.99 6.80 6.21
C LEU A 152 -3.25 6.22 5.57
N TYR A 153 -3.18 5.00 5.07
CA TYR A 153 -4.38 4.24 4.75
C TYR A 153 -4.28 2.82 5.29
N ALA A 154 -5.42 2.24 5.63
CA ALA A 154 -5.47 0.92 6.25
C ALA A 154 -6.27 -0.08 5.41
N SER A 155 -5.84 -1.34 5.44
CA SER A 155 -6.49 -2.45 4.76
C SER A 155 -6.60 -3.62 5.72
N PRO A 156 -7.77 -4.26 5.90
CA PRO A 156 -7.87 -5.55 6.58
C PRO A 156 -7.64 -6.70 5.61
N TRP A 157 -7.09 -7.81 6.13
CA TRP A 157 -6.97 -9.08 5.39
C TRP A 157 -8.01 -10.11 5.80
N THR A 158 -8.52 -10.01 7.03
CA THR A 158 -9.52 -10.95 7.53
C THR A 158 -10.32 -10.30 8.66
N SER A 159 -11.60 -10.63 8.72
CA SER A 159 -12.39 -10.42 9.92
C SER A 159 -12.05 -11.42 11.01
N PRO A 160 -12.49 -11.20 12.26
CA PRO A 160 -12.59 -12.24 13.27
C PRO A 160 -13.22 -13.52 12.71
N THR A 161 -12.66 -14.68 13.07
CA THR A 161 -13.07 -15.98 12.49
C THR A 161 -14.54 -16.30 12.73
N TRP A 162 -15.10 -15.89 13.88
CA TRP A 162 -16.50 -16.12 14.24
C TRP A 162 -17.50 -15.37 13.34
N LEU A 163 -17.05 -14.33 12.61
CA LEU A 163 -17.84 -13.63 11.58
C LEU A 163 -17.80 -14.34 10.22
N LYS A 164 -16.90 -15.30 10.00
CA LYS A 164 -16.63 -15.92 8.69
C LYS A 164 -17.35 -17.24 8.50
N THR A 165 -17.81 -17.52 7.28
CA THR A 165 -18.42 -18.81 6.92
C THR A 165 -17.48 -20.00 7.11
N SER A 166 -16.17 -19.77 6.98
CA SER A 166 -15.13 -20.80 7.18
C SER A 166 -14.68 -20.99 8.63
N GLU A 167 -15.02 -20.05 9.52
CA GLU A 167 -14.50 -20.00 10.91
C GLU A 167 -12.96 -20.11 11.00
N SER A 168 -12.28 -19.63 9.96
CA SER A 168 -10.83 -19.73 9.77
C SER A 168 -10.26 -18.42 9.25
N TYR A 169 -9.03 -18.11 9.64
CA TYR A 169 -8.28 -16.98 9.07
C TYR A 169 -7.99 -17.19 7.59
N VAL A 170 -7.71 -18.43 7.19
CA VAL A 170 -7.27 -18.81 5.85
C VAL A 170 -8.35 -19.59 5.10
N GLY A 171 -8.13 -19.77 3.80
CA GLY A 171 -9.00 -20.52 2.91
C GLY A 171 -10.29 -19.80 2.54
N LYS A 172 -11.07 -20.43 1.66
CA LYS A 172 -12.31 -19.87 1.14
C LYS A 172 -13.31 -19.56 2.26
N GLY A 173 -13.67 -18.30 2.41
CA GLY A 173 -14.62 -17.85 3.43
C GLY A 173 -15.02 -16.40 3.23
N THR A 174 -16.30 -16.11 3.35
CA THR A 174 -16.90 -14.77 3.30
C THR A 174 -17.47 -14.43 4.67
N LEU A 175 -17.96 -13.20 4.87
CA LEU A 175 -18.80 -12.92 6.03
C LEU A 175 -20.04 -13.82 6.04
N LYS A 176 -20.49 -14.22 7.23
CA LYS A 176 -21.75 -14.93 7.44
C LYS A 176 -22.93 -14.03 7.08
N GLY A 177 -24.01 -14.63 6.60
CA GLY A 177 -25.26 -13.94 6.32
C GLY A 177 -25.18 -13.02 5.10
N GLN A 178 -25.75 -11.81 5.21
CA GLN A 178 -25.89 -10.88 4.08
C GLN A 178 -25.81 -9.41 4.53
N ALA A 179 -25.38 -8.53 3.63
CA ALA A 179 -25.26 -7.10 3.90
C ALA A 179 -26.54 -6.49 4.51
N GLY A 180 -26.37 -5.69 5.55
CA GLY A 180 -27.42 -5.12 6.40
C GLY A 180 -27.71 -5.92 7.68
N ASP A 181 -27.16 -7.12 7.84
CA ASP A 181 -27.33 -7.96 9.02
C ASP A 181 -26.32 -7.67 10.14
N LYS A 182 -26.42 -8.44 11.23
CA LYS A 182 -25.55 -8.25 12.39
C LYS A 182 -24.07 -8.54 12.09
N TYR A 183 -23.75 -9.47 11.19
CA TYR A 183 -22.36 -9.83 10.91
C TYR A 183 -21.67 -8.71 10.12
N HIS A 184 -22.35 -8.19 9.09
CA HIS A 184 -21.83 -7.11 8.26
C HIS A 184 -21.77 -5.78 9.02
N LYS A 185 -22.79 -5.49 9.85
CA LYS A 185 -22.75 -4.33 10.76
C LYS A 185 -21.61 -4.41 11.77
N THR A 186 -21.38 -5.59 12.35
CA THR A 186 -20.25 -5.79 13.26
C THR A 186 -18.93 -5.55 12.55
N TRP A 187 -18.78 -6.07 11.32
CA TRP A 187 -17.58 -5.84 10.53
C TRP A 187 -17.38 -4.36 10.18
N ALA A 188 -18.43 -3.65 9.77
CA ALA A 188 -18.36 -2.20 9.54
C ALA A 188 -17.99 -1.42 10.82
N ASN A 189 -18.55 -1.80 11.97
CA ASN A 189 -18.19 -1.20 13.26
C ASN A 189 -16.76 -1.53 13.67
N TYR A 190 -16.20 -2.65 13.24
CA TYR A 190 -14.79 -3.00 13.48
C TYR A 190 -13.85 -1.99 12.81
N PHE A 191 -14.16 -1.49 11.61
CA PHE A 191 -13.42 -0.39 10.98
C PHE A 191 -13.49 0.89 11.81
N VAL A 192 -14.69 1.28 12.24
CA VAL A 192 -14.88 2.49 13.08
C VAL A 192 -14.10 2.34 14.39
N ARG A 193 -14.16 1.16 15.02
CA ARG A 193 -13.44 0.87 16.26
C ARG A 193 -11.93 0.90 16.07
N PHE A 194 -11.41 0.38 14.97
CA PHE A 194 -9.99 0.51 14.60
C PHE A 194 -9.57 1.98 14.51
N LEU A 195 -10.34 2.80 13.80
CA LEU A 195 -10.07 4.23 13.65
C LEU A 195 -10.16 4.97 15.00
N ASP A 196 -11.12 4.61 15.85
CA ASP A 196 -11.24 5.15 17.22
C ASP A 196 -10.03 4.81 18.08
N GLU A 197 -9.60 3.56 18.11
CA GLU A 197 -8.45 3.14 18.92
C GLU A 197 -7.16 3.80 18.43
N TYR A 198 -6.91 3.85 17.12
CA TYR A 198 -5.76 4.56 16.58
C TYR A 198 -5.82 6.08 16.83
N ALA A 199 -7.00 6.71 16.80
CA ALA A 199 -7.15 8.12 17.13
C ALA A 199 -6.74 8.43 18.58
N LYS A 200 -6.92 7.50 19.53
CA LYS A 200 -6.42 7.65 20.92
C LYS A 200 -4.90 7.73 21.01
N HIS A 201 -4.20 7.23 19.99
CA HIS A 201 -2.75 7.33 19.84
C HIS A 201 -2.34 8.49 18.90
N ASN A 202 -3.22 9.49 18.68
CA ASN A 202 -3.02 10.64 17.79
C ASN A 202 -2.72 10.25 16.33
N VAL A 203 -3.40 9.21 15.85
CA VAL A 203 -3.20 8.67 14.50
C VAL A 203 -4.49 8.81 13.73
N THR A 204 -4.41 9.49 12.60
CA THR A 204 -5.55 9.67 11.71
C THR A 204 -5.24 9.06 10.36
N PHE A 205 -6.25 8.47 9.75
CA PHE A 205 -6.14 7.87 8.42
C PHE A 205 -6.70 8.82 7.37
N TRP A 206 -6.03 8.87 6.23
CA TRP A 206 -6.53 9.48 5.01
C TRP A 206 -7.58 8.57 4.35
N ALA A 207 -7.35 7.26 4.31
CA ALA A 207 -8.24 6.31 3.65
C ALA A 207 -8.29 4.95 4.35
N VAL A 208 -9.28 4.14 4.00
CA VAL A 208 -9.30 2.69 4.23
C VAL A 208 -9.67 1.99 2.94
N THR A 209 -9.19 0.76 2.75
CA THR A 209 -9.68 -0.12 1.68
C THR A 209 -10.77 -1.03 2.21
N ALA A 210 -11.71 -1.43 1.35
CA ALA A 210 -12.86 -2.24 1.77
C ALA A 210 -12.44 -3.64 2.24
N GLU A 211 -11.39 -4.20 1.64
CA GLU A 211 -10.77 -5.49 1.97
C GLU A 211 -9.49 -5.63 1.14
N ASN A 212 -8.41 -6.15 1.70
CA ASN A 212 -7.23 -6.56 0.93
C ASN A 212 -7.52 -7.81 0.12
N GLU A 213 -7.33 -7.76 -1.19
CA GLU A 213 -7.52 -8.88 -2.12
C GLU A 213 -8.83 -9.66 -1.89
N PRO A 214 -10.01 -9.03 -2.00
CA PRO A 214 -11.30 -9.68 -1.76
C PRO A 214 -11.51 -10.95 -2.59
N THR A 215 -10.81 -11.11 -3.72
CA THR A 215 -10.91 -12.33 -4.53
C THR A 215 -10.17 -13.52 -3.93
N ALA A 216 -9.14 -13.28 -3.12
CA ALA A 216 -8.36 -14.31 -2.44
C ALA A 216 -9.24 -15.20 -1.55
N GLY A 217 -10.17 -14.60 -0.79
CA GLY A 217 -11.09 -15.33 0.06
C GLY A 217 -12.15 -16.14 -0.68
N LEU A 218 -12.19 -16.09 -2.02
CA LEU A 218 -13.02 -16.95 -2.86
C LEU A 218 -12.27 -18.21 -3.36
N ILE A 219 -10.96 -18.27 -3.14
CA ILE A 219 -10.07 -19.36 -3.57
C ILE A 219 -10.04 -20.46 -2.50
N ASN A 220 -10.28 -21.70 -2.91
CA ASN A 220 -10.16 -22.85 -2.02
C ASN A 220 -8.70 -23.00 -1.55
N ASN A 221 -8.49 -23.27 -0.27
CA ASN A 221 -7.16 -23.46 0.34
C ASN A 221 -6.21 -22.27 0.14
N TYR A 222 -6.72 -21.04 0.03
CA TYR A 222 -5.87 -19.85 0.07
C TYR A 222 -5.02 -19.85 1.36
N PRO A 223 -3.70 -19.63 1.29
CA PRO A 223 -2.78 -20.09 2.35
C PRO A 223 -2.70 -19.18 3.58
N PHE A 224 -3.12 -17.92 3.50
CA PHE A 224 -3.03 -16.94 4.59
C PHE A 224 -4.33 -16.15 4.78
N GLN A 225 -4.31 -15.14 5.66
CA GLN A 225 -5.46 -14.33 6.02
C GLN A 225 -6.15 -13.75 4.76
N CYS A 226 -7.44 -14.04 4.59
CA CYS A 226 -8.24 -13.49 3.49
C CYS A 226 -9.72 -13.41 3.88
N LEU A 227 -10.47 -12.41 3.41
CA LEU A 227 -11.93 -12.37 3.50
C LEU A 227 -12.54 -12.20 2.11
N GLY A 228 -13.37 -13.17 1.72
CA GLY A 228 -13.92 -13.23 0.38
C GLY A 228 -15.08 -12.27 0.17
N PHE A 229 -15.03 -11.50 -0.92
CA PHE A 229 -16.16 -10.78 -1.48
C PHE A 229 -16.20 -10.96 -2.99
N THR A 230 -17.39 -11.15 -3.58
CA THR A 230 -17.62 -10.80 -4.99
C THR A 230 -17.79 -9.28 -5.12
N ALA A 231 -17.75 -8.75 -6.35
CA ALA A 231 -18.01 -7.33 -6.58
C ALA A 231 -19.39 -6.89 -6.06
N GLU A 232 -20.42 -7.73 -6.19
CA GLU A 232 -21.76 -7.47 -5.67
C GLU A 232 -21.81 -7.52 -4.14
N GLN A 233 -21.09 -8.45 -3.52
CA GLN A 233 -20.99 -8.50 -2.06
C GLN A 233 -20.27 -7.27 -1.51
N GLN A 234 -19.19 -6.83 -2.15
CA GLN A 234 -18.49 -5.60 -1.77
C GLN A 234 -19.39 -4.37 -1.97
N ARG A 235 -20.11 -4.27 -3.10
CA ARG A 235 -21.11 -3.21 -3.33
C ARG A 235 -22.15 -3.16 -2.21
N ASP A 236 -22.79 -4.29 -1.92
CA ASP A 236 -23.89 -4.34 -0.94
C ASP A 236 -23.39 -4.06 0.48
N PHE A 237 -22.20 -4.55 0.85
CA PHE A 237 -21.56 -4.26 2.13
C PHE A 237 -21.25 -2.76 2.28
N ILE A 238 -20.74 -2.11 1.22
CA ILE A 238 -20.47 -0.67 1.21
C ILE A 238 -21.78 0.12 1.35
N ALA A 239 -22.78 -0.18 0.52
CA ALA A 239 -24.04 0.56 0.51
C ALA A 239 -24.81 0.45 1.84
N ARG A 240 -24.83 -0.75 2.44
CA ARG A 240 -25.71 -1.04 3.59
C ARG A 240 -25.03 -0.93 4.94
N ASP A 241 -23.71 -1.13 5.02
CA ASP A 241 -23.01 -1.29 6.30
C ASP A 241 -21.81 -0.35 6.41
N LEU A 242 -20.74 -0.56 5.62
CA LEU A 242 -19.47 0.17 5.79
C LEU A 242 -19.59 1.67 5.51
N GLY A 243 -20.23 2.04 4.40
CA GLY A 243 -20.45 3.43 4.03
C GLY A 243 -21.24 4.21 5.10
N PRO A 244 -22.44 3.73 5.48
CA PRO A 244 -23.22 4.34 6.56
C PRO A 244 -22.49 4.37 7.92
N ALA A 245 -21.74 3.32 8.29
CA ALA A 245 -21.00 3.29 9.55
C ALA A 245 -19.90 4.36 9.58
N LEU A 246 -19.11 4.49 8.51
CA LEU A 246 -18.08 5.53 8.40
C LEU A 246 -18.70 6.93 8.40
N ALA A 247 -19.75 7.16 7.59
CA ALA A 247 -20.43 8.45 7.49
C ALA A 247 -21.06 8.92 8.81
N ASN A 248 -21.56 8.00 9.62
CA ASN A 248 -22.18 8.29 10.93
C ASN A 248 -21.16 8.37 12.08
N SER A 249 -19.90 8.04 11.84
CA SER A 249 -18.83 8.12 12.85
C SER A 249 -18.14 9.50 12.88
N SER A 250 -17.24 9.70 13.85
CA SER A 250 -16.30 10.83 13.85
C SER A 250 -15.31 10.81 12.66
N HIS A 251 -15.20 9.68 11.96
CA HIS A 251 -14.24 9.43 10.89
C HIS A 251 -14.83 9.59 9.48
N ARG A 252 -15.98 10.25 9.33
CA ARG A 252 -16.66 10.48 8.04
C ARG A 252 -15.84 11.15 6.93
N HIS A 253 -14.65 11.67 7.24
CA HIS A 253 -13.73 12.30 6.30
C HIS A 253 -12.73 11.29 5.69
N VAL A 254 -12.59 10.11 6.30
CA VAL A 254 -11.74 9.02 5.81
C VAL A 254 -12.30 8.54 4.48
N GLN A 255 -11.44 8.50 3.47
CA GLN A 255 -11.79 8.05 2.13
C GLN A 255 -11.95 6.53 2.10
N LEU A 256 -12.88 6.03 1.29
CA LEU A 256 -13.07 4.59 1.09
C LEU A 256 -12.60 4.19 -0.31
N ILE A 257 -11.69 3.21 -0.34
CA ILE A 257 -11.11 2.65 -1.55
C ILE A 257 -11.69 1.25 -1.78
N ILE A 258 -12.19 0.99 -2.98
CA ILE A 258 -12.72 -0.32 -3.38
C ILE A 258 -11.68 -1.17 -4.10
N LEU A 259 -12.02 -2.42 -4.40
CA LEU A 259 -11.15 -3.42 -5.01
C LEU A 259 -9.96 -3.81 -4.12
N ASP A 260 -8.86 -3.03 -4.11
CA ASP A 260 -7.60 -3.35 -3.41
C ASP A 260 -7.09 -4.76 -3.76
N ASP A 261 -7.08 -5.05 -5.06
CA ASP A 261 -6.72 -6.33 -5.66
C ASP A 261 -6.12 -6.09 -7.05
N ASN A 262 -5.70 -7.15 -7.73
CA ASN A 262 -5.11 -7.13 -9.06
C ASN A 262 -6.00 -6.36 -10.06
N ARG A 263 -5.37 -5.48 -10.85
CA ARG A 263 -6.08 -4.68 -11.87
C ARG A 263 -6.80 -5.50 -12.94
N LEU A 264 -6.57 -6.80 -13.05
CA LEU A 264 -7.29 -7.71 -13.95
C LEU A 264 -8.81 -7.76 -13.67
N HIS A 265 -9.23 -7.41 -12.45
CA HIS A 265 -10.65 -7.32 -12.10
C HIS A 265 -11.33 -6.04 -12.63
N LEU A 266 -10.55 -5.11 -13.19
CA LEU A 266 -11.05 -3.91 -13.82
C LEU A 266 -11.29 -4.11 -15.33
N PRO A 267 -12.29 -3.43 -15.93
CA PRO A 267 -13.21 -2.45 -15.31
C PRO A 267 -14.44 -3.07 -14.62
N HIS A 268 -14.59 -4.41 -14.64
CA HIS A 268 -15.81 -5.07 -14.18
C HIS A 268 -16.17 -4.74 -12.72
N TRP A 269 -15.21 -4.84 -11.82
CA TRP A 269 -15.44 -4.57 -10.39
C TRP A 269 -15.90 -3.13 -10.15
N ALA A 270 -15.26 -2.17 -10.83
CA ALA A 270 -15.64 -0.77 -10.77
C ALA A 270 -17.07 -0.55 -11.28
N ARG A 271 -17.47 -1.18 -12.39
CA ARG A 271 -18.86 -1.09 -12.88
C ARG A 271 -19.87 -1.60 -11.86
N VAL A 272 -19.65 -2.80 -11.32
CA VAL A 272 -20.60 -3.41 -10.37
C VAL A 272 -20.80 -2.54 -9.14
N VAL A 273 -19.73 -1.93 -8.61
CA VAL A 273 -19.80 -1.13 -7.39
C VAL A 273 -20.24 0.32 -7.66
N LEU A 274 -19.72 0.96 -8.71
CA LEU A 274 -19.90 2.41 -8.95
C LEU A 274 -21.14 2.75 -9.80
N GLU A 275 -21.73 1.80 -10.52
CA GLU A 275 -23.03 2.01 -11.19
C GLU A 275 -24.22 1.96 -10.20
N ASP A 276 -24.00 1.50 -8.96
CA ASP A 276 -24.98 1.55 -7.87
C ASP A 276 -24.81 2.84 -7.06
N GLU A 277 -25.77 3.76 -7.16
CA GLU A 277 -25.72 5.09 -6.53
C GLU A 277 -25.65 5.05 -4.99
N GLU A 278 -26.14 3.97 -4.35
CA GLU A 278 -26.11 3.83 -2.89
C GLU A 278 -24.72 3.39 -2.40
N ALA A 279 -23.99 2.60 -3.19
CA ALA A 279 -22.59 2.30 -2.92
C ALA A 279 -21.67 3.46 -3.33
N ALA A 280 -21.84 3.96 -4.56
CA ALA A 280 -20.96 4.94 -5.19
C ALA A 280 -20.75 6.21 -4.36
N ARG A 281 -21.79 6.70 -3.67
CA ARG A 281 -21.71 7.91 -2.82
C ARG A 281 -20.74 7.81 -1.64
N TYR A 282 -20.36 6.59 -1.25
CA TYR A 282 -19.39 6.36 -0.18
C TYR A 282 -17.99 6.08 -0.71
N VAL A 283 -17.85 5.74 -1.99
CA VAL A 283 -16.58 5.37 -2.61
C VAL A 283 -15.86 6.62 -3.09
N HIS A 284 -14.54 6.65 -2.90
CA HIS A 284 -13.70 7.77 -3.30
C HIS A 284 -12.62 7.37 -4.32
N GLY A 285 -12.22 6.10 -4.32
CA GLY A 285 -11.20 5.62 -5.26
C GLY A 285 -11.15 4.10 -5.37
N ILE A 286 -10.25 3.63 -6.21
CA ILE A 286 -10.06 2.23 -6.59
C ILE A 286 -8.60 1.85 -6.32
N GLY A 287 -8.39 0.82 -5.50
CA GLY A 287 -7.08 0.27 -5.18
C GLY A 287 -6.73 -0.84 -6.17
N ILE A 288 -5.49 -0.84 -6.67
CA ILE A 288 -4.99 -1.87 -7.59
C ILE A 288 -3.66 -2.46 -7.12
N HIS A 289 -3.50 -3.77 -7.31
CA HIS A 289 -2.26 -4.53 -7.12
C HIS A 289 -1.68 -4.95 -8.48
N TRP A 290 -0.39 -5.27 -8.51
CA TRP A 290 0.37 -5.52 -9.75
C TRP A 290 0.68 -6.99 -10.07
N TYR A 291 0.35 -7.94 -9.19
CA TYR A 291 0.91 -9.29 -9.24
C TYR A 291 0.51 -10.09 -10.48
N LEU A 292 -0.60 -9.72 -11.12
CA LEU A 292 -1.07 -10.33 -12.37
C LEU A 292 -0.89 -9.44 -13.59
N ASP A 293 -0.02 -8.43 -13.52
CA ASP A 293 0.20 -7.46 -14.61
C ASP A 293 0.69 -8.13 -15.90
N PHE A 294 1.39 -9.27 -15.79
CA PHE A 294 1.86 -10.04 -16.93
C PHE A 294 0.73 -10.72 -17.73
N ILE A 295 -0.49 -10.79 -17.20
CA ILE A 295 -1.64 -11.45 -17.84
C ILE A 295 -2.35 -10.52 -18.84
N GLY A 296 -2.39 -9.22 -18.57
CA GLY A 296 -3.15 -8.28 -19.40
C GLY A 296 -2.58 -6.87 -19.37
N PRO A 297 -2.61 -6.13 -20.50
CA PRO A 297 -2.07 -4.79 -20.57
C PRO A 297 -2.90 -3.78 -19.75
N ILE A 298 -2.26 -2.71 -19.28
CA ILE A 298 -2.92 -1.66 -18.48
C ILE A 298 -4.01 -0.93 -19.28
N GLN A 299 -3.87 -0.89 -20.61
CA GLN A 299 -4.81 -0.30 -21.56
C GLN A 299 -6.16 -1.01 -21.60
N ASP A 300 -6.24 -2.27 -21.17
CA ASP A 300 -7.49 -3.03 -21.17
C ASP A 300 -8.17 -3.06 -19.79
N THR A 301 -7.55 -2.45 -18.78
CA THR A 301 -7.97 -2.52 -17.37
C THR A 301 -8.17 -1.13 -16.76
N VAL A 302 -7.07 -0.42 -16.49
CA VAL A 302 -7.07 0.87 -15.80
C VAL A 302 -7.60 2.00 -16.70
N LEU A 303 -7.19 2.04 -17.97
CA LEU A 303 -7.62 3.09 -18.89
C LEU A 303 -9.14 3.11 -19.10
N PRO A 304 -9.81 1.98 -19.45
CA PRO A 304 -11.27 1.93 -19.55
C PRO A 304 -11.97 2.26 -18.22
N THR A 305 -11.36 1.91 -17.09
CA THR A 305 -11.91 2.25 -15.77
C THR A 305 -11.91 3.75 -15.55
N HIS A 306 -10.81 4.44 -15.85
CA HIS A 306 -10.74 5.89 -15.76
C HIS A 306 -11.72 6.57 -16.74
N GLU A 307 -11.85 6.06 -17.97
CA GLU A 307 -12.79 6.61 -18.95
C GLU A 307 -14.26 6.49 -18.51
N LEU A 308 -14.61 5.39 -17.83
CA LEU A 308 -15.96 5.17 -17.29
C LEU A 308 -16.23 5.98 -16.01
N PHE A 309 -15.22 6.10 -15.15
CA PHE A 309 -15.34 6.65 -13.80
C PHE A 309 -14.25 7.69 -13.50
N PRO A 310 -14.17 8.80 -14.27
CA PRO A 310 -13.05 9.73 -14.21
C PRO A 310 -12.93 10.52 -12.90
N ASP A 311 -14.03 10.62 -12.14
CA ASP A 311 -14.09 11.34 -10.87
C ASP A 311 -13.53 10.53 -9.68
N TYR A 312 -13.29 9.24 -9.86
CA TYR A 312 -12.74 8.36 -8.83
C TYR A 312 -11.24 8.17 -9.06
N PHE A 313 -10.43 8.44 -8.04
CA PHE A 313 -8.98 8.24 -8.19
C PHE A 313 -8.63 6.75 -8.22
N ILE A 314 -7.58 6.41 -8.97
CA ILE A 314 -6.99 5.07 -8.96
C ILE A 314 -5.67 5.14 -8.22
N LEU A 315 -5.42 4.22 -7.29
CA LEU A 315 -4.19 4.16 -6.50
C LEU A 315 -3.59 2.75 -6.61
N ALA A 316 -2.31 2.64 -6.95
CA ALA A 316 -1.59 1.38 -6.78
C ALA A 316 -1.25 1.23 -5.30
N THR A 317 -2.01 0.37 -4.62
CA THR A 317 -2.03 0.24 -3.16
C THR A 317 -1.03 -0.78 -2.64
N GLU A 318 -0.52 -1.64 -3.51
CA GLU A 318 0.47 -2.67 -3.17
C GLU A 318 1.21 -3.17 -4.41
N ALA A 319 2.51 -3.39 -4.25
CA ALA A 319 3.37 -4.04 -5.21
C ALA A 319 4.61 -4.63 -4.52
N CYS A 320 4.98 -5.87 -4.85
CA CYS A 320 6.26 -6.47 -4.47
C CYS A 320 6.79 -7.47 -5.50
N ILE A 321 8.10 -7.72 -5.49
CA ILE A 321 8.77 -8.71 -6.36
C ILE A 321 9.18 -9.91 -5.52
N GLY A 322 9.21 -11.11 -6.11
CA GLY A 322 9.51 -12.35 -5.39
C GLY A 322 8.24 -13.11 -5.00
N ALA A 323 7.06 -12.55 -5.26
CA ALA A 323 5.77 -13.15 -4.91
C ALA A 323 5.42 -14.40 -5.75
N HIS A 324 6.09 -14.63 -6.88
CA HIS A 324 5.82 -15.78 -7.72
C HIS A 324 6.72 -16.98 -7.36
N PHE A 325 6.16 -18.19 -7.37
CA PHE A 325 6.87 -19.42 -6.96
C PHE A 325 8.15 -19.73 -7.77
N TRP A 326 8.32 -19.12 -8.95
CA TRP A 326 9.49 -19.28 -9.81
C TRP A 326 10.55 -18.18 -9.61
N GLU A 327 10.25 -17.17 -8.81
CA GLU A 327 11.18 -16.12 -8.43
C GLU A 327 11.91 -16.50 -7.15
N ARG A 328 13.08 -15.92 -6.92
CA ARG A 328 13.74 -16.02 -5.61
C ARG A 328 13.22 -14.91 -4.73
N ASP A 329 13.12 -15.12 -3.43
CA ASP A 329 12.54 -14.13 -2.52
C ASP A 329 13.40 -12.85 -2.49
N VAL A 330 14.62 -12.91 -1.96
CA VAL A 330 15.57 -11.78 -1.90
C VAL A 330 16.73 -11.96 -2.88
N ILE A 331 17.03 -10.93 -3.68
CA ILE A 331 18.23 -10.87 -4.52
C ILE A 331 18.95 -9.54 -4.29
N LEU A 332 19.97 -9.55 -3.44
CA LEU A 332 20.76 -8.36 -3.13
C LEU A 332 21.42 -7.77 -4.39
N GLY A 333 21.18 -6.47 -4.63
CA GLY A 333 21.77 -5.72 -5.75
C GLY A 333 21.10 -5.94 -7.10
N CYS A 334 19.91 -6.56 -7.18
CA CYS A 334 19.25 -6.86 -8.45
C CYS A 334 18.75 -5.60 -9.17
N TRP A 335 19.50 -5.15 -10.19
CA TRP A 335 19.12 -3.99 -11.01
C TRP A 335 17.80 -4.20 -11.77
N GLU A 336 17.52 -5.43 -12.20
CA GLU A 336 16.30 -5.73 -12.96
C GLU A 336 15.04 -5.53 -12.12
N ARG A 337 15.11 -5.84 -10.82
CA ARG A 337 14.01 -5.54 -9.88
C ARG A 337 13.76 -4.05 -9.74
N GLY A 338 14.82 -3.24 -9.72
CA GLY A 338 14.70 -1.79 -9.79
C GLY A 338 14.02 -1.32 -11.08
N ASN A 339 14.44 -1.86 -12.24
CA ASN A 339 13.80 -1.55 -13.52
C ASN A 339 12.29 -1.84 -13.48
N GLN A 340 11.88 -2.99 -12.94
CA GLN A 340 10.47 -3.38 -12.82
C GLN A 340 9.65 -2.38 -11.98
N TYR A 341 10.18 -1.89 -10.85
CA TYR A 341 9.53 -0.84 -10.04
C TYR A 341 9.32 0.43 -10.85
N SER A 342 10.40 1.04 -11.36
CA SER A 342 10.31 2.29 -12.12
C SER A 342 9.47 2.17 -13.39
N HIS A 343 9.52 1.02 -14.08
CA HIS A 343 8.69 0.75 -15.24
C HIS A 343 7.20 0.69 -14.87
N SER A 344 6.86 -0.01 -13.78
CA SER A 344 5.49 -0.06 -13.28
C SER A 344 4.99 1.32 -12.85
N ILE A 345 5.79 2.08 -12.09
CA ILE A 345 5.44 3.44 -11.63
C ILE A 345 5.15 4.35 -12.83
N LEU A 346 6.06 4.41 -13.81
CA LEU A 346 5.86 5.22 -15.02
C LEU A 346 4.64 4.74 -15.84
N THR A 347 4.41 3.44 -15.91
CA THR A 347 3.23 2.87 -16.59
C THR A 347 1.95 3.30 -15.88
N ASN A 348 1.89 3.21 -14.55
CA ASN A 348 0.76 3.64 -13.73
C ASN A 348 0.49 5.15 -13.89
N LEU A 349 1.53 5.98 -13.77
CA LEU A 349 1.41 7.44 -13.93
C LEU A 349 0.95 7.85 -15.34
N ASN A 350 1.37 7.11 -16.37
CA ASN A 350 0.91 7.35 -17.74
C ASN A 350 -0.53 6.87 -18.01
N HIS A 351 -1.18 6.20 -17.04
CA HIS A 351 -2.55 5.71 -17.14
C HIS A 351 -3.40 6.16 -15.93
N PHE A 352 -3.28 7.43 -15.55
CA PHE A 352 -4.15 8.11 -14.58
C PHE A 352 -4.07 7.64 -13.12
N VAL A 353 -3.17 6.72 -12.79
CA VAL A 353 -2.98 6.29 -11.40
C VAL A 353 -2.31 7.40 -10.61
N ALA A 354 -2.89 7.72 -9.46
CA ALA A 354 -2.55 8.89 -8.65
C ALA A 354 -1.43 8.64 -7.64
N GLY A 355 -0.96 7.41 -7.46
CA GLY A 355 0.12 7.11 -6.53
C GLY A 355 0.49 5.64 -6.58
N TRP A 356 1.59 5.29 -5.91
CA TRP A 356 2.13 3.94 -5.94
C TRP A 356 2.76 3.59 -4.59
N THR A 357 2.36 2.45 -4.03
CA THR A 357 2.78 2.03 -2.70
C THR A 357 3.44 0.67 -2.77
N ASP A 358 4.68 0.62 -2.31
CA ASP A 358 5.46 -0.59 -2.11
C ASP A 358 4.82 -1.47 -1.02
N TRP A 359 5.21 -2.74 -0.99
CA TRP A 359 4.79 -3.66 0.06
C TRP A 359 5.54 -3.46 1.36
N ASN A 360 6.41 -4.37 1.77
CA ASN A 360 7.12 -4.25 3.04
C ASN A 360 8.23 -3.21 2.95
N LEU A 361 8.21 -2.19 3.81
CA LEU A 361 9.30 -1.19 3.88
C LEU A 361 10.67 -1.80 4.16
N ALA A 362 10.72 -2.89 4.91
CA ALA A 362 11.94 -3.65 5.18
C ALA A 362 11.63 -5.13 5.42
N LEU A 363 12.51 -6.02 4.95
CA LEU A 363 12.49 -7.45 5.25
C LEU A 363 13.89 -7.93 5.63
N ASP A 364 14.02 -9.15 6.16
CA ASP A 364 15.31 -9.78 6.43
C ASP A 364 15.94 -10.39 5.15
N LEU A 365 17.12 -11.02 5.31
CA LEU A 365 17.82 -11.72 4.23
C LEU A 365 17.04 -12.90 3.61
N GLU A 366 16.04 -13.45 4.31
CA GLU A 366 15.16 -14.50 3.80
C GLU A 366 13.92 -13.93 3.09
N GLY A 367 13.61 -12.64 3.26
CA GLY A 367 12.39 -12.02 2.75
C GLY A 367 11.21 -12.12 3.72
N GLY A 368 11.49 -12.23 5.02
CA GLY A 368 10.51 -12.37 6.09
C GLY A 368 10.68 -11.35 7.23
N PRO A 369 10.11 -11.64 8.42
CA PRO A 369 9.39 -12.87 8.75
C PRO A 369 8.00 -12.95 8.10
N ASN A 370 7.56 -14.16 7.77
CA ASN A 370 6.23 -14.44 7.21
C ASN A 370 5.75 -15.80 7.71
N TRP A 371 4.60 -15.87 8.41
CA TRP A 371 4.18 -17.09 9.12
C TRP A 371 3.82 -18.27 8.20
N VAL A 372 3.51 -17.99 6.92
CA VAL A 372 3.23 -19.00 5.89
C VAL A 372 4.39 -19.22 4.93
N LYS A 373 5.55 -18.57 5.16
CA LYS A 373 6.73 -18.61 4.29
C LYS A 373 6.46 -18.12 2.87
N ASN A 374 5.57 -17.14 2.72
CA ASN A 374 5.32 -16.42 1.48
C ASN A 374 6.32 -15.24 1.36
N TYR A 375 7.61 -15.55 1.30
CA TYR A 375 8.68 -14.56 1.32
C TYR A 375 8.75 -13.79 0.00
N VAL A 376 9.20 -12.53 0.07
CA VAL A 376 9.34 -11.62 -1.08
C VAL A 376 10.56 -10.71 -0.89
N ASP A 377 10.93 -9.93 -1.91
CA ASP A 377 11.98 -8.90 -1.79
C ASP A 377 11.40 -7.61 -1.20
N SER A 378 12.27 -6.75 -0.69
CA SER A 378 11.92 -5.41 -0.21
C SER A 378 13.00 -4.41 -0.65
N PRO A 379 12.68 -3.13 -0.89
CA PRO A 379 13.69 -2.11 -1.21
C PRO A 379 14.76 -1.93 -0.12
N ILE A 380 14.49 -2.31 1.13
CA ILE A 380 15.50 -2.40 2.19
C ILE A 380 15.53 -3.80 2.79
N ILE A 381 16.73 -4.38 2.84
CA ILE A 381 16.97 -5.69 3.48
C ILE A 381 17.80 -5.49 4.74
N VAL A 382 17.32 -6.01 5.87
CA VAL A 382 17.95 -5.91 7.19
C VAL A 382 18.77 -7.17 7.47
N ASP A 383 20.00 -6.97 7.92
CA ASP A 383 20.85 -8.00 8.50
C ASP A 383 21.05 -7.68 9.98
N SER A 384 20.18 -8.24 10.82
CA SER A 384 20.18 -8.00 12.26
C SER A 384 21.42 -8.59 12.95
N SER A 385 22.07 -9.58 12.34
CA SER A 385 23.27 -10.22 12.92
C SER A 385 24.48 -9.28 12.91
N GLU A 386 24.56 -8.45 11.87
CA GLU A 386 25.61 -7.43 11.71
C GLU A 386 25.12 -6.03 12.13
N GLY A 387 23.83 -5.86 12.40
CA GLY A 387 23.23 -4.57 12.76
C GLY A 387 23.24 -3.55 11.62
N ILE A 388 23.15 -4.02 10.38
CA ILE A 388 23.20 -3.22 9.15
C ILE A 388 21.96 -3.47 8.28
N PHE A 389 21.77 -2.60 7.28
CA PHE A 389 20.75 -2.80 6.26
C PHE A 389 21.31 -2.45 4.86
N TYR A 390 20.73 -3.06 3.84
CA TYR A 390 21.07 -2.88 2.44
C TYR A 390 19.94 -2.14 1.73
N LYS A 391 20.25 -0.99 1.12
CA LYS A 391 19.35 -0.30 0.19
C LYS A 391 19.48 -0.94 -1.18
N GLN A 392 18.44 -1.64 -1.61
CA GLN A 392 18.39 -2.35 -2.90
C GLN A 392 18.28 -1.36 -4.08
N PRO A 393 18.56 -1.76 -5.33
CA PRO A 393 18.25 -0.94 -6.49
C PRO A 393 16.80 -0.46 -6.53
N MET A 394 15.83 -1.27 -6.09
CA MET A 394 14.42 -0.89 -5.97
C MET A 394 14.23 0.42 -5.18
N PHE A 395 14.99 0.62 -4.09
CA PHE A 395 14.94 1.85 -3.29
C PHE A 395 15.27 3.11 -4.11
N TYR A 396 16.23 3.03 -5.05
CA TYR A 396 16.65 4.19 -5.84
C TYR A 396 15.84 4.37 -7.14
N HIS A 397 15.00 3.40 -7.47
CA HIS A 397 14.07 3.44 -8.58
C HIS A 397 12.68 3.93 -8.15
N MET A 398 12.32 3.73 -6.87
CA MET A 398 11.33 4.52 -6.15
C MET A 398 11.80 5.97 -6.01
#